data_AF-E1JYG6-F1
#
_entry.id   AF-E1JYG6-F1
#
_cell.length_a   1.000
_cell.length_b   1.000
_cell.length_c   1.000
_cell.angle_alpha   90.00
_cell.angle_beta   90.00
_cell.angle_gamma   90.00
#
_symmetry.space_group_name_H-M   'P 1'
#
loop_
_entity.id
_entity.type
_entity.pdbx_description
1 polymer ?
#
loop_
_entity_poly.entity_id
_entity_poly.type
_entity_poly.pdbx_seq_one_letter_code
_entity_poly.pdbx_strand_id
1 'polypeptide(L)'
;MAEARKVFPMNAFVSYLKGVDKEGNKKAVADMVGYMAGMEIDAELAPFAAALAKAWIYEQHPELVRMSSGELSSSAQNVSVSVMPPDVVAEVNAIFAKLTETKKANEELAAKLEKVEAELAEKTAILKDVEVRCKAAEDKAGKLEASMKDEGEKVIVASEAKVTEYIGKVDELLKMIEDVKKHGVVTVAGGGAAAGGEASSGSGEPEVGGEPSSDFGFGSDAFATDKW
;
A
#
# COMPACT_ATOMS: atom_id res chain seq x y z
N MET A 1 7.59 -12.56 63.69
CA MET A 1 7.30 -11.37 62.85
C MET A 1 5.82 -11.09 63.03
N ALA A 2 5.44 -9.96 63.62
CA ALA A 2 4.02 -9.63 63.76
C ALA A 2 3.41 -9.47 62.36
N GLU A 3 2.31 -10.17 62.08
CA GLU A 3 1.54 -9.97 60.84
C GLU A 3 1.18 -8.50 60.73
N ALA A 4 1.60 -7.83 59.65
CA ALA A 4 1.22 -6.45 59.41
C ALA A 4 -0.31 -6.41 59.23
N ARG A 5 -0.99 -5.80 60.19
CA ARG A 5 -2.45 -5.64 60.20
C ARG A 5 -2.82 -4.17 60.20
N LYS A 6 -3.81 -3.79 59.40
CA LYS A 6 -4.38 -2.43 59.35
C LYS A 6 -5.86 -2.49 59.71
N VAL A 7 -6.33 -1.45 60.38
CA VAL A 7 -7.71 -1.36 60.87
C VAL A 7 -8.54 -0.55 59.88
N PHE A 8 -9.73 -1.04 59.55
CA PHE A 8 -10.68 -0.42 58.65
C PHE A 8 -12.08 -0.34 59.28
N PRO A 9 -12.92 0.63 58.88
CA PRO A 9 -14.30 0.72 59.34
C PRO A 9 -15.09 -0.54 58.98
N MET A 10 -15.92 -1.04 59.91
CA MET A 10 -16.76 -2.22 59.66
C MET A 10 -17.71 -2.01 58.47
N ASN A 11 -18.22 -0.79 58.27
CA ASN A 11 -19.06 -0.46 57.12
C ASN A 11 -18.35 -0.71 55.79
N ALA A 12 -17.07 -0.33 55.68
CA ALA A 12 -16.29 -0.61 54.47
C ALA A 12 -16.09 -2.11 54.24
N PHE A 13 -15.84 -2.87 55.31
CA PHE A 13 -15.69 -4.32 55.25
C PHE A 13 -16.99 -5.03 54.85
N VAL A 14 -18.12 -4.64 55.42
CA VAL A 14 -19.45 -5.15 55.06
C VAL A 14 -19.79 -4.78 53.62
N SER A 15 -19.53 -3.53 53.21
CA SER A 15 -19.76 -3.07 51.84
C SER A 15 -18.97 -3.87 50.82
N TYR A 16 -17.74 -4.19 51.15
CA TYR A 16 -16.89 -5.02 50.33
C TYR A 16 -17.36 -6.48 50.26
N LEU A 17 -17.58 -7.12 51.42
CA LEU A 17 -17.91 -8.54 51.48
C LEU A 17 -19.32 -8.85 50.98
N LYS A 18 -20.30 -8.06 51.40
CA LYS A 18 -21.73 -8.30 51.16
C LYS A 18 -22.33 -7.42 50.08
N GLY A 19 -21.58 -6.43 49.59
CA GLY A 19 -22.00 -5.59 48.47
C GLY A 19 -23.07 -4.56 48.83
N VAL A 20 -23.21 -4.22 50.11
CA VAL A 20 -24.15 -3.20 50.61
C VAL A 20 -23.49 -1.83 50.55
N ASP A 21 -24.17 -0.78 50.10
CA ASP A 21 -23.64 0.60 50.11
C ASP A 21 -22.22 0.74 49.51
N LYS A 22 -22.02 0.14 48.32
CA LYS A 22 -20.72 0.15 47.63
C LYS A 22 -20.26 1.55 47.24
N GLU A 23 -21.19 2.44 46.91
CA GLU A 23 -20.87 3.80 46.49
C GLU A 23 -20.42 4.68 47.65
N GLY A 24 -21.11 4.61 48.81
CA GLY A 24 -20.74 5.36 50.01
C GLY A 24 -19.38 4.96 50.58
N ASN A 25 -18.96 3.70 50.38
CA ASN A 25 -17.72 3.16 50.94
C ASN A 25 -16.61 2.93 49.90
N LYS A 26 -16.80 3.34 48.63
CA LYS A 26 -15.88 3.01 47.51
C LYS A 26 -14.41 3.29 47.81
N LYS A 27 -14.11 4.46 48.39
CA LYS A 27 -12.73 4.87 48.72
C LYS A 27 -12.12 4.02 49.84
N ALA A 28 -12.89 3.73 50.88
CA ALA A 28 -12.44 2.90 52.00
C ALA A 28 -12.26 1.43 51.59
N VAL A 29 -13.14 0.93 50.71
CA VAL A 29 -13.00 -0.39 50.10
C VAL A 29 -11.75 -0.47 49.24
N ALA A 30 -11.47 0.54 48.41
CA ALA A 30 -10.27 0.58 47.57
C ALA A 30 -8.97 0.60 48.40
N ASP A 31 -8.90 1.42 49.46
CA ASP A 31 -7.74 1.44 50.38
C ASP A 31 -7.56 0.09 51.09
N MET A 32 -8.65 -0.54 51.53
CA MET A 32 -8.61 -1.85 52.17
C MET A 32 -8.10 -2.94 51.23
N VAL A 33 -8.65 -3.03 50.02
CA VAL A 33 -8.22 -4.03 49.03
C VAL A 33 -6.77 -3.75 48.59
N GLY A 34 -6.38 -2.49 48.41
CA GLY A 34 -5.01 -2.12 48.04
C GLY A 34 -4.00 -2.50 49.11
N TYR A 35 -4.33 -2.26 50.38
CA TYR A 35 -3.53 -2.71 51.51
C TYR A 35 -3.39 -4.24 51.54
N MET A 36 -4.49 -4.98 51.40
CA MET A 36 -4.49 -6.44 51.48
C MET A 36 -3.71 -7.08 50.33
N ALA A 37 -3.79 -6.49 49.13
CA ALA A 37 -3.11 -6.98 47.95
C ALA A 37 -1.66 -6.49 47.83
N GLY A 38 -1.23 -5.52 48.65
CA GLY A 38 0.12 -4.99 48.61
C GLY A 38 0.47 -4.35 47.25
N MET A 39 -0.53 -3.83 46.54
CA MET A 39 -0.39 -3.26 45.20
C MET A 39 -1.19 -1.97 45.05
N GLU A 40 -0.68 -1.06 44.23
CA GLU A 40 -1.48 0.06 43.76
C GLU A 40 -2.54 -0.46 42.79
N ILE A 41 -3.80 -0.18 43.10
CA ILE A 41 -4.93 -0.67 42.32
C ILE A 41 -5.28 0.35 41.24
N ASP A 42 -4.99 0.01 39.99
CA ASP A 42 -5.60 0.66 38.82
C ASP A 42 -7.10 0.27 38.73
N ALA A 43 -7.94 1.15 38.18
CA ALA A 43 -9.36 0.90 37.93
C ALA A 43 -9.62 -0.41 37.14
N GLU A 44 -8.72 -0.78 36.22
CA GLU A 44 -8.84 -2.02 35.45
C GLU A 44 -8.54 -3.28 36.29
N LEU A 45 -7.59 -3.20 37.23
CA LEU A 45 -7.15 -4.32 38.06
C LEU A 45 -7.93 -4.43 39.37
N ALA A 46 -8.65 -3.37 39.75
CA ALA A 46 -9.49 -3.31 40.94
C ALA A 46 -10.44 -4.50 41.13
N PRO A 47 -11.19 -4.98 40.13
CA PRO A 47 -12.07 -6.14 40.32
C PRO A 47 -11.31 -7.43 40.63
N PHE A 48 -10.10 -7.61 40.09
CA PHE A 48 -9.28 -8.80 40.33
C PHE A 48 -8.66 -8.79 41.72
N ALA A 49 -8.03 -7.67 42.09
CA ALA A 49 -7.51 -7.48 43.45
C ALA A 49 -8.63 -7.63 44.50
N ALA A 50 -9.82 -7.08 44.21
CA ALA A 50 -11.01 -7.22 45.04
C ALA A 50 -11.54 -8.65 45.12
N ALA A 51 -11.38 -9.48 44.09
CA ALA A 51 -11.77 -10.89 44.17
C ALA A 51 -10.79 -11.70 45.05
N LEU A 52 -9.49 -11.49 44.85
CA LEU A 52 -8.42 -12.19 45.57
C LEU A 52 -8.45 -11.88 47.07
N ALA A 53 -8.54 -10.60 47.44
CA ALA A 53 -8.63 -10.22 48.85
C ALA A 53 -9.90 -10.78 49.53
N LYS A 54 -11.00 -10.94 48.79
CA LYS A 54 -12.26 -11.50 49.31
C LYS A 54 -12.13 -13.01 49.51
N ALA A 55 -11.51 -13.70 48.56
CA ALA A 55 -11.23 -15.13 48.67
C ALA A 55 -10.32 -15.40 49.89
N TRP A 56 -9.27 -14.61 50.06
CA TRP A 56 -8.38 -14.68 51.22
C TRP A 56 -9.13 -14.50 52.55
N ILE A 57 -10.00 -13.50 52.64
CA ILE A 57 -10.83 -13.29 53.85
C ILE A 57 -11.71 -14.50 54.14
N TYR A 58 -12.34 -15.10 53.13
CA TYR A 58 -13.19 -16.27 53.33
C TYR A 58 -12.41 -17.55 53.61
N GLU A 59 -11.16 -17.65 53.18
CA GLU A 59 -10.27 -18.75 53.55
C GLU A 59 -9.92 -18.69 55.04
N GLN A 60 -9.59 -17.50 55.56
CA GLN A 60 -9.28 -17.30 56.97
C GLN A 60 -10.53 -17.35 57.87
N HIS A 61 -11.67 -16.88 57.34
CA HIS A 61 -12.92 -16.70 58.08
C HIS A 61 -14.12 -17.23 57.28
N PRO A 62 -14.27 -18.55 57.13
CA PRO A 62 -15.35 -19.15 56.33
C PRO A 62 -16.75 -18.89 56.90
N GLU A 63 -16.87 -18.61 58.19
CA GLU A 63 -18.11 -18.22 58.86
C GLU A 63 -18.73 -16.95 58.25
N LEU A 64 -17.90 -16.04 57.73
CA LEU A 64 -18.34 -14.79 57.13
C LEU A 64 -19.18 -15.02 55.87
N VAL A 65 -19.07 -16.17 55.21
CA VAL A 65 -19.89 -16.51 54.04
C VAL A 65 -21.36 -16.58 54.44
N ARG A 66 -21.67 -17.20 55.59
CA ARG A 66 -23.04 -17.46 56.07
C ARG A 66 -23.65 -16.28 56.81
N MET A 67 -22.83 -15.41 57.39
CA MET A 67 -23.29 -14.25 58.13
C MET A 67 -24.00 -13.24 57.22
N SER A 68 -25.14 -12.70 57.66
CA SER A 68 -25.83 -11.62 56.95
C SER A 68 -25.06 -10.30 57.08
N SER A 69 -25.39 -9.32 56.24
CA SER A 69 -24.79 -7.97 56.33
C SER A 69 -25.11 -7.29 57.66
N GLY A 70 -26.33 -7.45 58.18
CA GLY A 70 -26.77 -6.86 59.45
C GLY A 70 -26.09 -7.48 60.68
N GLU A 71 -25.89 -8.79 60.68
CA GLU A 71 -25.14 -9.49 61.75
C GLU A 71 -23.68 -9.05 61.74
N LEU A 72 -23.06 -8.98 60.55
CA LEU A 72 -21.67 -8.57 60.41
C LEU A 72 -21.46 -7.09 60.80
N SER A 73 -22.36 -6.19 60.39
CA SER A 73 -22.28 -4.76 60.73
C SER A 73 -22.45 -4.50 62.23
N SER A 74 -23.19 -5.36 62.94
CA SER A 74 -23.46 -5.20 64.37
C SER A 74 -22.37 -5.81 65.26
N SER A 75 -21.43 -6.55 64.67
CA SER A 75 -20.42 -7.33 65.41
C SER A 75 -19.31 -6.45 66.01
N ALA A 76 -18.88 -5.41 65.29
CA ALA A 76 -17.86 -4.47 65.77
C ALA A 76 -17.90 -3.15 65.00
N GLN A 77 -17.26 -2.10 65.54
CA GLN A 77 -17.12 -0.82 64.83
C GLN A 77 -16.01 -0.83 63.76
N ASN A 78 -14.96 -1.63 63.98
CA ASN A 78 -13.81 -1.73 63.10
C ASN A 78 -13.40 -3.19 62.90
N VAL A 79 -12.72 -3.47 61.79
CA VAL A 79 -12.10 -4.76 61.48
C VAL A 79 -10.60 -4.59 61.28
N SER A 80 -9.82 -5.58 61.71
CA SER A 80 -8.39 -5.65 61.42
C SER A 80 -8.16 -6.66 60.31
N VAL A 81 -7.52 -6.26 59.22
CA VAL A 81 -7.20 -7.14 58.09
C VAL A 81 -5.70 -7.29 57.95
N SER A 82 -5.26 -8.50 57.60
CA SER A 82 -3.88 -8.80 57.24
C SER A 82 -3.66 -8.65 55.75
N VAL A 83 -2.41 -8.40 55.37
CA VAL A 83 -1.97 -8.52 53.97
C VAL A 83 -2.02 -10.00 53.57
N MET A 84 -2.27 -10.27 52.29
CA MET A 84 -2.12 -11.63 51.75
C MET A 84 -0.68 -12.15 51.93
N PRO A 85 -0.48 -13.48 51.92
CA PRO A 85 0.84 -14.08 52.04
C PRO A 85 1.82 -13.50 50.98
N PRO A 86 3.09 -13.20 51.35
CA PRO A 86 4.03 -12.55 50.42
C PRO A 86 4.30 -13.32 49.13
N ASP A 87 4.26 -14.65 49.19
CA ASP A 87 4.36 -15.56 48.05
C ASP A 87 3.16 -15.40 47.10
N VAL A 88 1.93 -15.36 47.62
CA VAL A 88 0.71 -15.13 46.83
C VAL A 88 0.74 -13.73 46.21
N VAL A 89 1.15 -12.71 46.96
CA VAL A 89 1.29 -11.33 46.44
C VAL A 89 2.32 -11.28 45.30
N ALA A 90 3.44 -11.99 45.43
CA ALA A 90 4.47 -12.05 44.40
C ALA A 90 3.95 -12.74 43.11
N GLU A 91 3.23 -13.84 43.23
CA GLU A 91 2.62 -14.52 42.07
C GLU A 91 1.59 -13.64 41.36
N VAL A 92 0.73 -12.97 42.13
CA VAL A 92 -0.29 -12.07 41.59
C VAL A 92 0.37 -10.87 40.89
N ASN A 93 1.40 -10.28 41.49
CA ASN A 93 2.18 -9.20 40.85
C ASN A 93 2.86 -9.66 39.56
N ALA A 94 3.39 -10.88 39.51
CA ALA A 94 3.98 -11.42 38.30
C ALA A 94 2.94 -11.62 37.18
N ILE A 95 1.73 -12.04 37.52
CA ILE A 95 0.61 -12.16 36.56
C ILE A 95 0.21 -10.77 36.04
N PHE A 96 0.05 -9.78 36.93
CA PHE A 96 -0.31 -8.43 36.51
C PHE A 96 0.77 -7.77 35.65
N ALA A 97 2.05 -7.97 35.97
CA ALA A 97 3.15 -7.49 35.13
C ALA A 97 3.07 -8.05 33.70
N LYS A 98 2.81 -9.36 33.56
CA LYS A 98 2.61 -10.00 32.25
C LYS A 98 1.38 -9.47 31.52
N LEU A 99 0.30 -9.17 32.24
CA LEU A 99 -0.91 -8.61 31.67
C LEU A 99 -0.63 -7.20 31.10
N THR A 100 0.05 -6.35 31.86
CA THR A 100 0.45 -5.00 31.43
C THR A 100 1.37 -5.06 30.21
N GLU A 101 2.35 -5.97 30.21
CA GLU A 101 3.25 -6.18 29.07
C GLU A 101 2.48 -6.64 27.82
N THR A 102 1.57 -7.60 27.97
CA THR A 102 0.74 -8.10 26.86
C THR A 102 -0.16 -7.00 26.30
N LYS A 103 -0.73 -6.15 27.16
CA LYS A 103 -1.55 -5.02 26.72
C LYS A 103 -0.74 -4.04 25.86
N LYS A 104 0.46 -3.68 26.31
CA LYS A 104 1.37 -2.82 25.54
C LYS A 104 1.74 -3.45 24.19
N ALA A 105 2.05 -4.74 24.17
CA ALA A 105 2.34 -5.45 22.93
C ALA A 105 1.14 -5.44 21.96
N ASN A 106 -0.08 -5.59 22.47
CA ASN A 106 -1.29 -5.53 21.65
C ASN A 106 -1.52 -4.13 21.07
N GLU A 107 -1.31 -3.07 21.85
CA GLU A 107 -1.40 -1.68 21.35
C GLU A 107 -0.36 -1.42 20.24
N GLU A 108 0.88 -1.88 20.43
CA GLU A 108 1.93 -1.79 19.41
C GLU A 108 1.60 -2.59 18.13
N LEU A 109 1.01 -3.78 18.27
CA LEU A 109 0.58 -4.59 17.14
C LEU A 109 -0.60 -3.96 16.40
N ALA A 110 -1.56 -3.38 17.12
CA ALA A 110 -2.69 -2.67 16.51
C ALA A 110 -2.20 -1.49 15.66
N ALA A 111 -1.27 -0.69 16.18
CA ALA A 111 -0.68 0.43 15.44
C ALA A 111 0.10 -0.02 14.19
N LYS A 112 0.85 -1.14 14.28
CA LYS A 112 1.54 -1.72 13.12
C LYS A 112 0.55 -2.23 12.08
N LEU A 113 -0.54 -2.86 12.50
CA LEU A 113 -1.58 -3.38 11.63
C LEU A 113 -2.24 -2.25 10.85
N GLU A 114 -2.63 -1.16 11.51
CA GLU A 114 -3.23 0.02 10.86
C GLU A 114 -2.29 0.60 9.79
N LYS A 115 -0.98 0.68 10.09
CA LYS A 115 0.02 1.13 9.12
C LYS A 115 0.13 0.19 7.91
N VAL A 116 0.19 -1.12 8.13
CA VAL A 116 0.29 -2.11 7.05
C VAL A 116 -0.97 -2.12 6.19
N GLU A 117 -2.16 -1.97 6.77
CA GLU A 117 -3.42 -1.85 6.02
C GLU A 117 -3.43 -0.62 5.11
N ALA A 118 -2.94 0.53 5.61
CA ALA A 118 -2.81 1.75 4.81
C ALA A 118 -1.83 1.57 3.63
N GLU A 119 -0.64 1.01 3.90
CA GLU A 119 0.35 0.72 2.85
C GLU A 119 -0.19 -0.28 1.81
N LEU A 120 -0.91 -1.32 2.25
CA LEU A 120 -1.52 -2.30 1.35
C LEU A 120 -2.58 -1.65 0.46
N ALA A 121 -3.43 -0.78 1.01
CA ALA A 121 -4.43 -0.05 0.25
C ALA A 121 -3.78 0.84 -0.83
N GLU A 122 -2.72 1.56 -0.47
CA GLU A 122 -1.95 2.39 -1.41
C GLU A 122 -1.32 1.54 -2.53
N LYS A 123 -0.60 0.46 -2.17
CA LYS A 123 0.04 -0.43 -3.15
C LYS A 123 -0.99 -1.07 -4.08
N THR A 124 -2.15 -1.46 -3.56
CA THR A 124 -3.25 -2.02 -4.36
C THR A 124 -3.81 -1.00 -5.35
N ALA A 125 -3.91 0.28 -4.96
CA ALA A 125 -4.32 1.35 -5.86
C ALA A 125 -3.29 1.58 -6.98
N ILE A 126 -2.00 1.62 -6.64
CA ILE A 126 -0.91 1.75 -7.62
C ILE A 126 -0.93 0.58 -8.61
N LEU A 127 -1.10 -0.65 -8.12
CA LEU A 127 -1.10 -1.84 -8.96
C LEU A 127 -2.24 -1.80 -10.00
N LYS A 128 -3.44 -1.39 -9.58
CA LYS A 128 -4.57 -1.18 -10.50
C LYS A 128 -4.30 -0.12 -11.56
N ASP A 129 -3.68 1.00 -11.18
CA ASP A 129 -3.30 2.05 -12.12
C ASP A 129 -2.25 1.56 -13.14
N VAL A 130 -1.24 0.83 -12.68
CA VAL A 130 -0.23 0.21 -13.54
C VAL A 130 -0.87 -0.80 -14.50
N GLU A 131 -1.79 -1.65 -14.05
CA GLU A 131 -2.52 -2.58 -14.93
C GLU A 131 -3.28 -1.85 -16.04
N VAL A 132 -3.92 -0.73 -15.74
CA VAL A 132 -4.60 0.10 -16.76
C VAL A 132 -3.60 0.67 -17.75
N ARG A 133 -2.46 1.20 -17.27
CA ARG A 133 -1.40 1.74 -18.13
C ARG A 133 -0.76 0.67 -19.01
N CYS A 134 -0.52 -0.53 -18.48
CA CYS A 134 0.01 -1.67 -19.24
C CYS A 134 -0.95 -2.06 -20.36
N LYS A 135 -2.25 -2.23 -20.08
CA LYS A 135 -3.25 -2.52 -21.12
C LYS A 135 -3.30 -1.43 -22.19
N ALA A 136 -3.26 -0.16 -21.80
CA ALA A 136 -3.24 0.95 -22.75
C ALA A 136 -1.95 0.96 -23.60
N ALA A 137 -0.82 0.56 -23.04
CA ALA A 137 0.45 0.42 -23.76
C ALA A 137 0.42 -0.78 -24.72
N GLU A 138 -0.10 -1.93 -24.29
CA GLU A 138 -0.33 -3.11 -25.13
C GLU A 138 -1.25 -2.80 -26.31
N ASP A 139 -2.37 -2.10 -26.08
CA ASP A 139 -3.28 -1.66 -27.14
C ASP A 139 -2.60 -0.71 -28.14
N LYS A 140 -1.76 0.21 -27.65
CA LYS A 140 -0.99 1.12 -28.52
C LYS A 140 0.06 0.37 -29.33
N ALA A 141 0.79 -0.56 -28.71
CA ALA A 141 1.78 -1.39 -29.38
C ALA A 141 1.10 -2.21 -30.49
N GLY A 142 -0.03 -2.86 -30.21
CA GLY A 142 -0.80 -3.59 -31.22
C GLY A 142 -1.28 -2.72 -32.38
N LYS A 143 -1.73 -1.48 -32.11
CA LYS A 143 -2.11 -0.51 -33.15
C LYS A 143 -0.92 -0.09 -34.02
N LEU A 144 0.24 0.17 -33.43
CA LEU A 144 1.47 0.51 -34.15
C LEU A 144 1.97 -0.65 -35.01
N GLU A 145 1.94 -1.87 -34.48
CA GLU A 145 2.30 -3.07 -35.25
C GLU A 145 1.35 -3.30 -36.43
N ALA A 146 0.06 -3.04 -36.26
CA ALA A 146 -0.92 -3.12 -37.35
C ALA A 146 -0.69 -2.03 -38.41
N SER A 147 -0.47 -0.77 -38.00
CA SER A 147 -0.24 0.32 -38.95
C SER A 147 1.05 0.13 -39.75
N MET A 148 2.11 -0.41 -39.14
CA MET A 148 3.37 -0.73 -39.82
C MET A 148 3.20 -1.81 -40.90
N LYS A 149 2.32 -2.80 -40.68
CA LYS A 149 2.02 -3.81 -41.71
C LYS A 149 1.29 -3.20 -42.90
N ASP A 150 0.26 -2.40 -42.63
CA ASP A 150 -0.54 -1.77 -43.69
C ASP A 150 0.26 -0.71 -44.48
N GLU A 151 1.11 0.07 -43.81
CA GLU A 151 1.99 1.04 -44.48
C GLU A 151 3.10 0.36 -45.27
N GLY A 152 3.71 -0.70 -44.72
CA GLY A 152 4.69 -1.52 -45.43
C GLY A 152 4.11 -2.14 -46.70
N GLU A 153 2.90 -2.71 -46.62
CA GLU A 153 2.19 -3.25 -47.80
C GLU A 153 1.89 -2.17 -48.83
N LYS A 154 1.45 -0.97 -48.44
CA LYS A 154 1.22 0.14 -49.36
C LYS A 154 2.49 0.56 -50.11
N VAL A 155 3.63 0.63 -49.41
CA VAL A 155 4.92 0.98 -50.03
C VAL A 155 5.38 -0.09 -51.01
N ILE A 156 5.18 -1.37 -50.67
CA ILE A 156 5.50 -2.49 -51.55
C ILE A 156 4.64 -2.46 -52.82
N VAL A 157 3.31 -2.33 -52.68
CA VAL A 157 2.39 -2.24 -53.81
C VAL A 157 2.68 -1.02 -54.70
N ALA A 158 2.97 0.13 -54.10
CA ALA A 158 3.36 1.34 -54.85
C ALA A 158 4.69 1.15 -55.61
N SER A 159 5.63 0.41 -55.03
CA SER A 159 6.91 0.09 -55.66
C SER A 159 6.73 -0.91 -56.81
N GLU A 160 5.90 -1.93 -56.63
CA GLU A 160 5.57 -2.93 -57.65
C GLU A 160 4.88 -2.30 -58.87
N ALA A 161 3.97 -1.35 -58.64
CA ALA A 161 3.33 -0.57 -59.70
C ALA A 161 4.36 0.23 -60.52
N LYS A 162 5.32 0.90 -59.86
CA LYS A 162 6.40 1.63 -60.55
C LYS A 162 7.32 0.71 -61.33
N VAL A 163 7.68 -0.45 -60.77
CA VAL A 163 8.51 -1.45 -61.46
C VAL A 163 7.81 -1.94 -62.72
N THR A 164 6.51 -2.21 -62.65
CA THR A 164 5.70 -2.61 -63.81
C THR A 164 5.66 -1.52 -64.89
N GLU A 165 5.50 -0.26 -64.49
CA GLU A 165 5.55 0.89 -65.40
C GLU A 165 6.92 1.00 -66.09
N TYR A 166 8.03 0.81 -65.35
CA TYR A 166 9.38 0.82 -65.92
C TYR A 166 9.61 -0.35 -66.88
N ILE A 167 9.12 -1.54 -66.57
CA ILE A 167 9.19 -2.69 -67.49
C ILE A 167 8.45 -2.37 -68.79
N GLY A 168 7.24 -1.80 -68.72
CA GLY A 168 6.49 -1.38 -69.91
C GLY A 168 7.24 -0.33 -70.75
N LYS A 169 7.85 0.67 -70.11
CA LYS A 169 8.71 1.65 -70.80
C LYS A 169 9.93 1.00 -71.44
N VAL A 170 10.52 0.00 -70.80
CA VAL A 170 11.64 -0.77 -71.37
C VAL A 170 11.18 -1.58 -72.58
N ASP A 171 10.00 -2.21 -72.54
CA ASP A 171 9.43 -2.94 -73.68
C ASP A 171 9.09 -2.01 -74.85
N GLU A 172 8.56 -0.82 -74.57
CA GLU A 172 8.33 0.23 -75.59
C GLU A 172 9.65 0.70 -76.20
N LEU A 173 10.69 0.92 -75.38
CA LEU A 173 12.02 1.28 -75.86
C LEU A 173 12.63 0.17 -76.71
N LEU A 174 12.49 -1.09 -76.31
CA LEU A 174 12.94 -2.24 -77.10
C LEU A 174 12.21 -2.31 -78.45
N LYS A 175 10.90 -2.07 -78.46
CA LYS A 175 10.11 -2.02 -79.70
C LYS A 175 10.53 -0.86 -80.59
N MET A 176 10.77 0.33 -80.03
CA MET A 176 11.31 1.47 -80.78
C MET A 176 12.71 1.18 -81.32
N ILE A 177 13.58 0.50 -80.56
CA ILE A 177 14.90 0.06 -81.03
C ILE A 177 14.75 -0.94 -82.18
N GLU A 178 13.82 -1.89 -82.08
CA GLU A 178 13.54 -2.83 -83.17
C GLU A 178 12.99 -2.13 -84.42
N ASP A 179 12.09 -1.15 -84.26
CA ASP A 179 11.54 -0.38 -85.36
C ASP A 179 12.62 0.49 -86.01
N VAL A 180 13.51 1.12 -85.23
CA VAL A 180 14.71 1.83 -85.73
C VAL A 180 15.67 0.87 -86.43
N LYS A 181 15.81 -0.37 -85.95
CA LYS A 181 16.65 -1.40 -86.59
C LYS A 181 16.04 -1.96 -87.88
N LYS A 182 14.71 -2.06 -87.97
CA LYS A 182 13.97 -2.54 -89.15
C LYS A 182 13.83 -1.46 -90.23
N HIS A 183 13.63 -0.20 -89.84
CA HIS A 183 13.38 0.91 -90.77
C HIS A 183 14.60 1.80 -91.01
N GLY A 184 15.69 1.64 -90.24
CA GLY A 184 16.85 2.52 -90.28
C GLY A 184 16.54 3.90 -89.69
N VAL A 185 17.56 4.58 -89.16
CA VAL A 185 17.41 5.96 -88.66
C VAL A 185 16.95 6.85 -89.83
N VAL A 186 15.68 7.27 -89.82
CA VAL A 186 15.21 8.32 -90.74
C VAL A 186 15.76 9.64 -90.22
N THR A 187 16.98 9.98 -90.62
CA THR A 187 17.46 11.35 -90.56
C THR A 187 16.59 12.18 -91.50
N VAL A 188 15.64 12.94 -90.95
CA VAL A 188 15.00 14.03 -91.69
C VAL A 188 16.03 15.15 -91.81
N ALA A 189 16.85 15.09 -92.87
CA ALA A 189 17.63 16.23 -93.34
C ALA A 189 16.77 17.06 -94.30
N GLY A 190 15.79 17.77 -93.75
CA GLY A 190 15.17 18.93 -94.41
C GLY A 190 16.02 20.15 -94.12
N GLY A 191 16.82 20.59 -95.11
CA GLY A 191 17.58 21.83 -95.02
C GLY A 191 16.67 23.06 -94.97
N GLY A 192 16.98 24.01 -94.10
CA GLY A 192 16.26 25.29 -94.06
C GLY A 192 16.44 26.14 -92.80
N ALA A 193 17.64 26.71 -92.65
CA ALA A 193 17.95 28.03 -92.08
C ALA A 193 17.51 28.48 -90.65
N ALA A 194 18.57 28.83 -89.90
CA ALA A 194 18.75 30.07 -89.09
C ALA A 194 18.43 30.10 -87.58
N ALA A 195 19.51 29.94 -86.80
CA ALA A 195 20.14 30.94 -85.90
C ALA A 195 19.67 31.12 -84.43
N GLY A 196 20.70 31.09 -83.55
CA GLY A 196 20.72 31.49 -82.12
C GLY A 196 21.06 30.31 -81.21
N GLY A 197 22.32 30.00 -80.87
CA GLY A 197 23.15 30.69 -79.85
C GLY A 197 22.52 30.47 -78.46
N GLU A 198 23.10 29.81 -77.45
CA GLU A 198 24.48 29.65 -76.99
C GLU A 198 24.58 28.38 -76.12
N ALA A 199 25.78 27.80 -76.07
CA ALA A 199 26.17 26.85 -75.05
C ALA A 199 26.51 27.59 -73.75
N SER A 200 26.03 27.09 -72.61
CA SER A 200 26.70 27.26 -71.32
C SER A 200 26.59 25.99 -70.51
N SER A 201 27.75 25.49 -70.11
CA SER A 201 27.94 24.41 -69.15
C SER A 201 27.25 24.69 -67.82
N GLY A 202 26.63 23.67 -67.26
CA GLY A 202 26.17 23.66 -65.88
C GLY A 202 26.14 22.23 -65.38
N SER A 203 27.29 21.75 -64.89
CA SER A 203 27.37 20.60 -64.01
C SER A 203 26.57 20.89 -62.74
N GLY A 204 25.50 20.14 -62.51
CA GLY A 204 24.69 20.21 -61.30
C GLY A 204 24.15 18.83 -60.97
N GLU A 205 24.87 18.14 -60.10
CA GLU A 205 24.46 16.90 -59.45
C GLU A 205 23.13 17.12 -58.70
N PRO A 206 22.19 16.16 -58.66
CA PRO A 206 21.04 16.29 -57.78
C PRO A 206 21.52 16.26 -56.34
N GLU A 207 21.26 17.33 -55.60
CA GLU A 207 21.62 17.50 -54.20
C GLU A 207 20.86 16.47 -53.34
N VAL A 208 21.52 15.35 -53.04
CA VAL A 208 21.06 14.35 -52.07
C VAL A 208 21.59 14.73 -50.69
N GLY A 209 20.73 15.28 -49.83
CA GLY A 209 21.05 15.49 -48.42
C GLY A 209 20.49 16.77 -47.83
N GLY A 210 19.16 16.84 -47.66
CA GLY A 210 18.57 17.73 -46.67
C GLY A 210 18.68 17.09 -45.28
N GLU A 211 19.25 17.80 -44.33
CA GLU A 211 19.36 17.38 -42.93
C GLU A 211 17.96 16.99 -42.39
N PRO A 212 17.78 15.82 -41.76
CA PRO A 212 16.49 15.43 -41.23
C PRO A 212 16.02 16.47 -40.23
N SER A 213 14.76 16.91 -40.31
CA SER A 213 14.22 17.88 -39.37
C SER A 213 14.39 17.34 -37.94
N SER A 214 14.74 18.23 -37.01
CA SER A 214 14.87 17.91 -35.58
C SER A 214 13.57 17.46 -34.92
N ASP A 215 12.51 17.25 -35.70
CA ASP A 215 11.15 16.92 -35.29
C ASP A 215 10.76 15.46 -35.62
N PHE A 216 11.68 14.68 -36.21
CA PHE A 216 11.54 13.23 -36.30
C PHE A 216 12.46 12.56 -35.27
N GLY A 217 11.97 12.46 -34.03
CA GLY A 217 12.69 11.81 -32.94
C GLY A 217 11.76 11.38 -31.81
N PHE A 218 11.60 10.07 -31.66
CA PHE A 218 11.07 9.41 -30.46
C PHE A 218 11.97 9.71 -29.24
N GLY A 219 11.87 10.90 -28.63
CA GLY A 219 12.88 11.30 -27.64
C GLY A 219 12.55 12.41 -26.63
N SER A 220 11.29 12.82 -26.45
CA SER A 220 10.92 13.52 -25.21
C SER A 220 10.54 12.48 -24.16
N ASP A 221 11.48 12.24 -23.25
CA ASP A 221 11.36 11.31 -22.15
C ASP A 221 10.16 11.68 -21.25
N ALA A 222 9.03 10.98 -21.43
CA ALA A 222 7.82 11.17 -20.62
C ALA A 222 7.99 10.68 -19.17
N PHE A 223 9.17 10.19 -18.80
CA PHE A 223 9.51 9.71 -17.45
C PHE A 223 10.57 10.57 -16.75
N ALA A 224 11.03 11.67 -17.37
CA ALA A 224 11.93 12.63 -16.74
C ALA A 224 11.18 13.58 -15.79
N THR A 225 10.66 13.04 -14.69
CA THR A 225 10.39 13.84 -13.49
C THR A 225 11.02 13.16 -12.29
N ASP A 226 12.10 13.78 -11.79
CA ASP A 226 12.77 13.50 -10.52
C ASP A 226 11.87 13.76 -9.30
N LYS A 227 10.76 13.01 -9.20
CA LYS A 227 9.96 12.88 -7.98
C LYS A 227 9.35 11.48 -7.94
N TRP A 228 10.13 10.55 -7.41
CA TRP A 228 9.64 9.32 -6.79
C TRP A 228 9.73 9.49 -5.27
#